data_AF-A0A9E0NNU9-F1
#
_entry.id   AF-A0A9E0NNU9-F1
#
_cell.length_a   1.000
_cell.length_b   1.000
_cell.length_c   1.000
_cell.angle_alpha   90.00
_cell.angle_beta   90.00
_cell.angle_gamma   90.00
#
_symmetry.space_group_name_H-M   'P 1'
#
loop_
_entity.id
_entity.type
_entity.pdbx_description
1 polymer ?
#
loop_
_entity_poly.entity_id
_entity_poly.type
_entity_poly.pdbx_seq_one_letter_code
_entity_poly.pdbx_strand_id
1 'polypeptide(L)'
;MNVPSPRRLQYGYLLEIPIMLMVGGAVVATLFFHLPPVGQKVLVCGMALPLLCCLYYVIVAPGWMADKAHLKPTLRLLAFLLLTAMIGTGVSIFILGE
;
A
#
# COMPACT_ATOMS: atom_id res chain seq x y z
N MET A 1 -32.78 9.69 5.15
CA MET A 1 -31.34 9.49 4.90
C MET A 1 -31.08 7.99 4.82
N ASN A 2 -30.78 7.46 3.63
CA ASN A 2 -30.35 6.06 3.47
C ASN A 2 -28.92 5.97 4.00
N VAL A 3 -28.75 5.41 5.20
CA VAL A 3 -27.43 5.08 5.73
C VAL A 3 -26.89 3.93 4.87
N PRO A 4 -25.80 4.11 4.11
CA PRO A 4 -25.25 3.04 3.29
C PRO A 4 -24.87 1.86 4.20
N SER A 5 -25.30 0.66 3.82
CA SER A 5 -24.98 -0.54 4.59
C SER A 5 -23.45 -0.73 4.65
N PRO A 6 -22.89 -1.22 5.77
CA PRO A 6 -21.44 -1.41 5.92
C PRO A 6 -20.81 -2.21 4.76
N ARG A 7 -21.57 -3.16 4.20
CA ARG A 7 -21.19 -3.94 3.01
C ARG A 7 -20.97 -3.08 1.76
N ARG A 8 -21.81 -2.07 1.51
CA ARG A 8 -21.65 -1.20 0.33
C ARG A 8 -20.40 -0.33 0.42
N LEU A 9 -20.02 0.10 1.63
CA LEU A 9 -18.76 0.80 1.87
C LEU A 9 -17.55 -0.12 1.63
N GLN A 10 -17.64 -1.39 2.03
CA GLN A 10 -16.58 -2.39 1.81
C GLN A 10 -16.32 -2.72 0.32
N TYR A 11 -17.31 -2.56 -0.56
CA TYR A 11 -17.14 -2.75 -2.01
C TYR A 11 -16.31 -1.64 -2.68
N GLY A 12 -16.33 -0.40 -2.17
CA GLY A 12 -15.49 0.69 -2.70
C GLY A 12 -14.00 0.44 -2.47
N TYR A 13 -13.64 0.08 -1.23
CA TYR A 13 -12.26 -0.30 -0.87
C TYR A 13 -11.70 -1.50 -1.65
N LEU A 14 -12.58 -2.33 -2.23
CA LEU A 14 -12.22 -3.57 -2.94
C LEU A 14 -11.47 -3.31 -4.25
N LEU A 15 -11.78 -2.21 -4.93
CA LEU A 15 -11.20 -1.84 -6.22
C LEU A 15 -10.32 -0.59 -6.12
N GLU A 16 -10.70 0.37 -5.27
CA GLU A 16 -9.99 1.64 -5.12
C GLU A 16 -8.54 1.45 -4.68
N ILE A 17 -8.29 0.55 -3.71
CA ILE A 17 -6.95 0.30 -3.17
C ILE A 17 -6.03 -0.36 -4.21
N PRO A 18 -6.43 -1.44 -4.93
CA PRO A 18 -5.66 -1.97 -6.05
C PRO A 18 -5.41 -0.95 -7.17
N ILE A 19 -6.39 -0.10 -7.50
CA ILE A 19 -6.22 0.94 -8.51
C ILE A 19 -5.20 1.97 -8.05
N MET A 20 -5.25 2.43 -6.80
CA MET A 20 -4.25 3.35 -6.25
C MET A 20 -2.84 2.74 -6.29
N LEU A 21 -2.70 1.45 -5.98
CA LEU A 21 -1.42 0.75 -6.10
C LEU A 21 -0.92 0.69 -7.55
N MET A 22 -1.79 0.37 -8.51
CA MET A 22 -1.44 0.34 -9.93
C MET A 22 -1.03 1.73 -10.45
N VAL A 23 -1.86 2.75 -10.18
CA VAL A 23 -1.60 4.13 -10.61
C VAL A 23 -0.30 4.63 -9.98
N GLY A 24 -0.12 4.41 -8.67
CA GLY A 24 1.09 4.75 -7.96
C GLY A 24 2.34 4.07 -8.55
N GLY A 25 2.25 2.77 -8.83
CA GLY A 25 3.33 2.02 -9.48
C GLY A 25 3.65 2.53 -10.88
N ALA A 26 2.63 2.86 -11.67
CA ALA A 26 2.81 3.42 -13.02
C ALA A 26 3.48 4.81 -12.97
N VAL A 27 3.06 5.68 -12.04
CA VAL A 27 3.68 6.99 -11.82
C VAL A 27 5.15 6.83 -11.43
N VAL A 28 5.47 5.92 -10.51
CA VAL A 28 6.86 5.64 -10.13
C VAL A 28 7.65 5.12 -11.33
N ALA A 29 7.17 4.08 -12.00
CA ALA A 29 7.88 3.46 -13.12
C ALA A 29 8.14 4.43 -14.28
N THR A 30 7.20 5.34 -14.54
CA THR A 30 7.33 6.34 -15.60
C THR A 30 8.26 7.49 -15.19
N LEU A 31 8.09 8.06 -14.00
CA LEU A 31 8.84 9.26 -13.61
C LEU A 31 10.23 8.95 -13.08
N PHE A 32 10.46 7.78 -12.48
CA PHE A 32 11.72 7.47 -11.79
C PHE A 32 12.95 7.66 -12.71
N PHE A 33 12.91 7.12 -13.92
CA PHE A 33 14.03 7.24 -14.88
C PHE A 33 14.20 8.63 -15.49
N HIS A 34 13.19 9.51 -15.36
CA HIS A 34 13.20 10.86 -15.93
C HIS A 34 13.55 11.95 -14.89
N LEU A 35 13.62 11.59 -13.61
CA LEU A 35 13.89 12.54 -12.54
C LEU A 35 15.39 12.55 -12.16
N PRO A 36 15.93 13.71 -11.76
CA PRO A 36 17.26 13.77 -11.15
C PRO A 36 17.27 12.99 -9.82
N PRO A 37 18.46 12.63 -9.27
CA PRO A 37 18.57 11.80 -8.08
C PRO A 37 17.75 12.30 -6.87
N VAL A 38 17.71 13.61 -6.66
CA VAL A 38 16.87 14.22 -5.59
C VAL A 38 15.38 14.00 -5.86
N GLY A 39 14.95 14.16 -7.12
CA GLY A 39 13.56 13.92 -7.52
C GLY A 39 13.14 12.47 -7.34
N GLN A 40 14.03 11.51 -7.63
CA GLN A 40 13.79 10.09 -7.36
C GLN A 40 13.60 9.81 -5.86
N LYS A 41 14.46 10.38 -4.99
CA LYS A 41 14.34 10.23 -3.54
C LYS A 41 13.01 10.80 -3.01
N VAL A 42 12.61 11.97 -3.50
CA VAL A 42 11.31 12.58 -3.15
C VAL A 42 10.15 11.72 -3.63
N LEU A 43 10.19 11.23 -4.87
CA LEU A 43 9.15 10.37 -5.44
C LEU A 43 8.99 9.06 -4.65
N VAL A 44 10.10 8.40 -4.32
CA VAL A 44 10.09 7.16 -3.52
C VAL A 44 9.56 7.40 -2.12
N CYS A 45 9.98 8.48 -1.44
CA CYS A 45 9.45 8.85 -0.13
C CYS A 45 7.94 9.12 -0.17
N GLY A 46 7.51 9.95 -1.15
CA GLY A 46 6.13 10.34 -1.32
C GLY A 46 5.21 9.16 -1.62
N MET A 47 5.71 8.14 -2.31
CA MET A 47 4.94 6.95 -2.67
C MET A 47 5.00 5.82 -1.64
N ALA A 48 6.03 5.78 -0.78
CA ALA A 48 6.16 4.77 0.26
C ALA A 48 4.99 4.80 1.25
N LEU A 49 4.57 5.99 1.70
CA LEU A 49 3.49 6.14 2.68
C LEU A 49 2.12 5.70 2.13
N PRO A 50 1.65 6.17 0.95
CA PRO A 50 0.43 5.67 0.32
C PRO A 50 0.45 4.15 0.10
N LEU A 51 1.61 3.60 -0.30
CA LEU A 51 1.76 2.18 -0.56
C LEU A 51 1.63 1.35 0.72
N LEU A 52 2.23 1.80 1.84
CA LEU A 52 2.06 1.17 3.15
C LEU A 52 0.60 1.25 3.64
N CYS A 53 -0.07 2.39 3.46
CA CYS A 53 -1.49 2.52 3.76
C CYS A 53 -2.33 1.51 2.96
N CYS A 54 -2.08 1.40 1.65
CA CYS A 54 -2.77 0.43 0.81
C CYS A 54 -2.52 -1.01 1.29
N LEU A 55 -1.27 -1.39 1.56
CA LEU A 55 -0.92 -2.71 2.07
C LEU A 55 -1.61 -3.02 3.41
N TYR A 56 -1.74 -2.04 4.29
CA TYR A 56 -2.47 -2.21 5.55
C TYR A 56 -3.93 -2.61 5.30
N TYR A 57 -4.63 -1.90 4.41
CA TYR A 57 -6.03 -2.21 4.08
C TYR A 57 -6.19 -3.55 3.36
N VAL A 58 -5.22 -3.93 2.53
CA VAL A 58 -5.22 -5.22 1.81
C VAL A 58 -4.95 -6.40 2.75
N ILE A 59 -4.02 -6.25 3.69
CA ILE A 59 -3.48 -7.37 4.48
C ILE A 59 -4.14 -7.44 5.86
N VAL A 60 -4.20 -6.32 6.58
CA VAL A 60 -4.60 -6.29 8.00
C VAL A 60 -6.11 -6.20 8.14
N ALA A 61 -6.74 -5.29 7.39
CA ALA A 61 -8.18 -5.05 7.45
C ALA A 61 -8.88 -5.34 6.10
N PRO A 62 -8.74 -6.55 5.53
CA PRO A 62 -9.37 -6.87 4.24
C PRO A 62 -10.88 -6.89 4.41
N GLY A 63 -11.55 -5.84 3.93
CA GLY A 63 -13.02 -5.76 3.88
C GLY A 63 -13.67 -6.75 2.91
N TRP A 64 -12.86 -7.53 2.18
CA TRP A 64 -13.27 -8.38 1.07
C TRP A 64 -13.19 -9.88 1.32
N MET A 65 -12.59 -10.32 2.43
CA MET A 65 -12.46 -11.75 2.69
C MET A 65 -13.77 -12.29 3.25
N ALA A 66 -14.40 -13.21 2.50
CA ALA A 66 -15.51 -14.00 2.99
C ALA A 66 -15.06 -14.87 4.19
N ASP A 67 -15.97 -15.11 5.15
CA ASP A 67 -15.75 -15.76 6.46
C ASP A 67 -14.88 -17.04 6.48
N LYS A 68 -14.64 -17.68 5.33
CA LYS A 68 -13.98 -18.98 5.22
C LYS A 68 -12.47 -18.93 4.94
N ALA A 69 -11.88 -17.76 4.64
CA ALA A 69 -10.45 -17.62 4.34
C ALA A 69 -9.71 -16.71 5.35
N HIS A 70 -10.03 -16.86 6.64
CA HIS A 70 -9.36 -16.10 7.69
C HIS A 70 -7.98 -16.66 8.02
N LEU A 71 -6.93 -16.17 7.34
CA LEU A 71 -5.60 -16.12 7.96
C LEU A 71 -5.76 -15.49 9.35
N LYS A 72 -5.16 -16.09 10.39
CA LYS A 72 -5.25 -15.58 11.76
C LYS A 72 -4.86 -14.09 11.78
N PRO A 73 -5.60 -13.22 12.48
CA PRO A 73 -5.32 -11.78 12.52
C PRO A 73 -3.86 -11.46 12.87
N THR A 74 -3.25 -12.25 13.77
CA THR A 74 -1.84 -12.15 14.15
C THR A 74 -0.88 -12.40 12.99
N LEU A 75 -1.17 -13.39 12.13
CA LEU A 75 -0.33 -13.70 10.96
C LEU A 75 -0.41 -12.62 9.89
N ARG A 76 -1.59 -12.00 9.72
CA ARG A 76 -1.78 -10.85 8.82
C ARG A 76 -0.98 -9.65 9.30
N LEU A 77 -1.06 -9.35 10.60
CA LEU A 77 -0.29 -8.27 11.20
C LEU A 77 1.22 -8.53 11.07
N LEU A 78 1.67 -9.75 11.34
CA LEU A 78 3.07 -10.14 11.17
C LEU A 78 3.55 -9.96 9.72
N ALA A 79 2.76 -10.42 8.74
CA ALA A 79 3.07 -10.25 7.32
C ALA A 79 3.16 -8.77 6.92
N PHE A 80 2.22 -7.94 7.41
CA PHE A 80 2.25 -6.50 7.20
C PHE A 80 3.50 -5.84 7.82
N LEU A 81 3.86 -6.20 9.04
CA LEU A 81 5.06 -5.69 9.71
C LEU A 81 6.33 -6.06 8.96
N LEU A 82 6.44 -7.30 8.49
CA LEU A 82 7.57 -7.76 7.67
C LEU A 82 7.68 -6.97 6.36
N LEU A 83 6.57 -6.77 5.64
CA LEU A 83 6.55 -5.95 4.42
C LEU A 83 6.92 -4.50 4.71
N THR A 84 6.37 -3.94 5.80
CA THR A 84 6.66 -2.56 6.22
C THR A 84 8.13 -2.39 6.55
N ALA A 85 8.73 -3.33 7.28
CA ALA A 85 10.15 -3.32 7.59
C ALA A 85 11.00 -3.45 6.31
N MET A 86 10.63 -4.32 5.38
CA MET A 86 11.33 -4.50 4.11
C MET A 86 11.30 -3.23 3.25
N ILE A 87 10.11 -2.63 3.08
CA ILE A 87 9.94 -1.38 2.32
C ILE A 87 10.70 -0.24 3.01
N GLY A 88 10.54 -0.09 4.32
CA GLY A 88 11.23 0.95 5.10
C GLY A 88 12.75 0.83 5.02
N THR A 89 13.26 -0.39 5.06
CA THR A 89 14.71 -0.66 4.89
C THR A 89 15.16 -0.30 3.50
N GLY A 90 14.46 -0.75 2.46
CA GLY A 90 14.79 -0.42 1.06
C GLY A 90 14.77 1.09 0.79
N VAL A 91 13.75 1.78 1.28
CA VAL A 91 13.63 3.24 1.18
C VAL A 91 14.76 3.93 1.93
N SER A 92 15.09 3.49 3.15
CA SER A 92 16.19 4.07 3.94
C SER A 92 17.54 3.89 3.24
N ILE A 93 17.83 2.69 2.74
CA ILE A 93 19.05 2.41 1.96
C ILE A 93 19.10 3.29 0.73
N PHE A 94 17.99 3.46 0.01
CA PHE A 94 17.95 4.28 -1.20
C PHE A 94 18.13 5.78 -0.92
N ILE A 95 17.57 6.30 0.18
CA ILE A 95 17.70 7.71 0.55
C ILE A 95 19.13 8.01 1.04
N LEU A 96 19.66 7.14 1.90
CA LEU A 96 20.96 7.30 2.53
C LEU A 96 22.12 6.85 1.64
N GLY A 97 21.85 6.03 0.62
CA GLY A 97 22.79 5.71 -0.44
C GLY A 97 23.08 6.96 -1.27
N GLU A 98 24.36 7.26 -1.43
CA GLU A 98 24.86 8.34 -2.29
C GLU A 98 24.56 8.07 -3.77
#